data_AF-A0A6A4PB79-F1
#
_entry.id   AF-A0A6A4PB79-F1
#
_cell.length_a   1.000
_cell.length_b   1.000
_cell.length_c   1.000
_cell.angle_alpha   90.00
_cell.angle_beta   90.00
_cell.angle_gamma   90.00
#
_symmetry.space_group_name_H-M   'P 1'
#
loop_
_entity.id
_entity.type
_entity.pdbx_description
1 polymer ?
#
loop_
_entity_poly.entity_id
_entity_poly.type
_entity_poly.pdbx_seq_one_letter_code
_entity_poly.pdbx_strand_id
1 'polypeptide(L)'
;MGFIYDLPDRLVKCIKSEAYADAVRFYTGAMPVFKAYGDSSFQDCKRASEEAIAVIIKNLQEKVFSDSESMQVRAESAVQLKQLNFPVDNLKAKLLEKLEHSLKDVQLIPEEIGNASPSNHEAAICEFVEAIRAFRVIFPDSEEQLVKLARDLVTKHFVITEEYVKTQISGADLLAVLRVIWNDVLLMDKVSGEAALYDHSLEAAKVVIKLYVTSTFSYLLQDISDSLLKVVKRDGVEKYSLGVSLDASSKAILQGGKNFLVDINKILDDNSGILEKLRELIIDWVQEGFQEFFRQLEDQFLLLSGRNSSISTQNHGFPEEAQDDKALAGLVLVLAQLSSFIEKIAIPRITEESAISFSGDSVIGYEYGPAFIPREISQKFRSSGDKFLQQYISMKTQRVSLLLKKRFTTPNWVKHKEPREVHMFVDLFLQEVGICILNQYSLSCEIGLNSYMILLE
;
A
#
# COMPACT_ATOMS: atom_id res chain seq x y z
N MET A 1 40.83 -53.01 6.03
CA MET A 1 40.87 -53.86 4.81
C MET A 1 39.51 -54.46 4.46
N GLY A 2 38.73 -55.02 5.40
CA GLY A 2 37.41 -55.61 5.08
C GLY A 2 36.40 -54.65 4.39
N PHE A 3 36.45 -53.36 4.71
CA PHE A 3 35.58 -52.33 4.11
C PHE A 3 35.67 -52.22 2.57
N ILE A 4 36.83 -52.51 1.97
CA ILE A 4 37.03 -52.38 0.50
C ILE A 4 36.35 -53.53 -0.25
N TYR A 5 36.36 -54.74 0.33
CA TYR A 5 35.71 -55.91 -0.28
C TYR A 5 34.19 -55.81 -0.27
N ASP A 6 33.62 -55.20 0.78
CA ASP A 6 32.17 -54.98 0.90
C ASP A 6 31.68 -53.72 0.14
N LEU A 7 32.58 -52.91 -0.41
CA LEU A 7 32.23 -51.63 -1.02
C LEU A 7 31.24 -51.78 -2.20
N PRO A 8 31.44 -52.71 -3.17
CA PRO A 8 30.51 -52.88 -4.28
C PRO A 8 29.08 -53.20 -3.80
N ASP A 9 28.93 -54.12 -2.86
CA ASP A 9 27.62 -54.52 -2.31
C ASP A 9 26.93 -53.36 -1.58
N ARG A 10 27.71 -52.54 -0.87
CA ARG A 10 27.21 -51.32 -0.22
C ARG A 10 26.74 -50.29 -1.24
N LEU A 11 27.48 -50.07 -2.32
CA LEU A 11 27.08 -49.16 -3.39
C LEU A 11 25.80 -49.64 -4.09
N VAL A 12 25.70 -50.93 -4.39
CA VAL A 12 24.47 -51.53 -4.95
C VAL A 12 23.29 -51.36 -4.00
N LYS A 13 23.50 -51.50 -2.69
CA LYS A 13 22.47 -51.24 -1.69
C LYS A 13 22.03 -49.77 -1.69
N CYS A 14 22.98 -48.83 -1.75
CA CYS A 14 22.67 -47.39 -1.83
C CYS A 14 21.91 -47.03 -3.11
N ILE A 15 22.20 -47.66 -4.25
CA ILE A 15 21.43 -47.48 -5.50
C ILE A 15 19.96 -47.89 -5.28
N LYS A 16 19.73 -49.06 -4.66
CA LYS A 16 18.37 -49.56 -4.39
C LYS A 16 17.58 -48.70 -3.41
N SER A 17 18.26 -48.06 -2.47
CA SER A 17 17.64 -47.21 -1.45
C SER A 17 17.71 -45.71 -1.77
N GLU A 18 18.17 -45.34 -2.97
CA GLU A 18 18.44 -43.94 -3.38
C GLU A 18 19.31 -43.13 -2.40
N ALA A 19 20.14 -43.80 -1.60
CA ALA A 19 20.99 -43.17 -0.58
C ALA A 19 22.31 -42.69 -1.22
N TYR A 20 22.20 -41.77 -2.19
CA TYR A 20 23.34 -41.37 -3.02
C TYR A 20 24.42 -40.59 -2.25
N ALA A 21 24.05 -39.79 -1.24
CA ALA A 21 25.02 -39.11 -0.37
C ALA A 21 25.95 -40.11 0.35
N ASP A 22 25.38 -41.20 0.86
CA ASP A 22 26.16 -42.27 1.50
C ASP A 22 27.03 -43.01 0.50
N ALA A 23 26.51 -43.28 -0.70
CA ALA A 23 27.26 -43.94 -1.77
C ALA A 23 28.51 -43.14 -2.17
N VAL A 24 28.34 -41.82 -2.39
CA VAL A 24 29.44 -40.90 -2.68
C VAL A 24 30.43 -40.92 -1.53
N ARG A 25 29.98 -40.74 -0.27
CA ARG A 25 30.86 -40.76 0.91
C ARG A 25 31.69 -42.05 1.02
N PHE A 26 31.08 -43.22 0.81
CA PHE A 26 31.78 -44.49 0.86
C PHE A 26 32.83 -44.63 -0.25
N TYR A 27 32.48 -44.22 -1.47
CA TYR A 27 33.38 -44.31 -2.62
C TYR A 27 34.55 -43.32 -2.53
N THR A 28 34.29 -42.06 -2.18
CA THR A 28 35.34 -41.04 -2.02
C THR A 28 36.29 -41.43 -0.87
N GLY A 29 35.77 -42.04 0.20
CA GLY A 29 36.58 -42.58 1.30
C GLY A 29 37.45 -43.78 0.91
N ALA A 30 37.02 -44.60 -0.06
CA ALA A 30 37.79 -45.73 -0.59
C ALA A 30 38.83 -45.32 -1.66
N MET A 31 38.68 -44.14 -2.26
CA MET A 31 39.51 -43.63 -3.35
C MET A 31 41.03 -43.69 -3.10
N PRO A 32 41.56 -43.32 -1.91
CA PRO A 32 43.00 -43.40 -1.64
C PRO A 32 43.54 -44.83 -1.74
N VAL A 33 42.74 -45.83 -1.34
CA VAL A 33 43.12 -47.25 -1.39
C VAL A 33 43.08 -47.75 -2.84
N PHE A 34 42.05 -47.39 -3.59
CA PHE A 34 41.98 -47.73 -5.02
C PHE A 34 43.10 -47.08 -5.84
N LYS A 35 43.56 -45.88 -5.47
CA LYS A 35 44.74 -45.26 -6.11
C LYS A 35 46.04 -46.01 -5.81
N ALA A 36 46.20 -46.56 -4.60
CA ALA A 36 47.43 -47.23 -4.20
C ALA A 36 47.48 -48.73 -4.60
N TYR A 37 46.35 -49.42 -4.57
CA TYR A 37 46.28 -50.90 -4.68
C TYR A 37 45.15 -51.39 -5.61
N GLY A 38 44.42 -50.47 -6.26
CA GLY A 38 43.27 -50.81 -7.09
C GLY A 38 43.63 -51.55 -8.37
N ASP A 39 44.82 -51.35 -8.91
CA ASP A 39 45.28 -52.04 -10.13
C ASP A 39 45.98 -53.38 -9.85
N SER A 40 46.00 -53.81 -8.58
CA SER A 40 46.58 -55.07 -8.13
C SER A 40 45.58 -55.89 -7.31
N SER A 41 45.68 -55.86 -5.97
CA SER A 41 44.93 -56.72 -5.06
C SER A 41 43.42 -56.47 -5.03
N PHE A 42 42.96 -55.32 -5.55
CA PHE A 42 41.55 -54.91 -5.51
C PHE A 42 40.97 -54.62 -6.90
N GLN A 43 41.53 -55.17 -7.97
CA GLN A 43 41.10 -54.88 -9.35
C GLN A 43 39.62 -55.19 -9.59
N ASP A 44 39.14 -56.34 -9.14
CA ASP A 44 37.73 -56.73 -9.30
C ASP A 44 36.79 -55.84 -8.47
N CYS A 45 37.17 -55.52 -7.24
CA CYS A 45 36.41 -54.62 -6.37
C CYS A 45 36.37 -53.19 -6.93
N LYS A 46 37.49 -52.70 -7.48
CA LYS A 46 37.58 -51.39 -8.13
C LYS A 46 36.66 -51.34 -9.34
N ARG A 47 36.74 -52.32 -10.24
CA ARG A 47 35.89 -52.41 -11.44
C ARG A 47 34.40 -52.46 -11.07
N ALA A 48 34.00 -53.33 -10.15
CA ALA A 48 32.60 -53.43 -9.72
C ALA A 48 32.10 -52.14 -9.03
N SER A 49 32.96 -51.47 -8.26
CA SER A 49 32.62 -50.17 -7.65
C SER A 49 32.49 -49.06 -8.69
N GLU A 50 33.36 -49.03 -9.69
CA GLU A 50 33.31 -48.06 -10.80
C GLU A 50 32.05 -48.26 -11.66
N GLU A 51 31.64 -49.50 -11.93
CA GLU A 51 30.38 -49.82 -12.61
C GLU A 51 29.16 -49.34 -11.81
N ALA A 52 29.14 -49.57 -10.49
CA ALA A 52 28.07 -49.08 -9.62
C ALA A 52 28.04 -47.54 -9.58
N ILE A 53 29.20 -46.88 -9.55
CA ILE A 53 29.31 -45.42 -9.59
C ILE A 53 28.85 -44.85 -10.93
N ALA A 54 29.10 -45.53 -12.06
CA ALA A 54 28.58 -45.10 -13.35
C ALA A 54 27.03 -45.08 -13.36
N VAL A 55 26.39 -46.05 -12.72
CA VAL A 55 24.93 -46.06 -12.53
C VAL A 55 24.48 -44.91 -11.63
N ILE A 56 25.18 -44.67 -10.52
CA ILE A 56 24.88 -43.56 -9.61
C ILE A 56 25.00 -42.20 -10.33
N ILE A 57 26.07 -41.98 -11.11
CA ILE A 57 26.26 -40.76 -11.89
C ILE A 57 25.08 -40.56 -12.85
N LYS A 58 24.64 -41.61 -13.54
CA LYS A 58 23.49 -41.53 -14.43
C LYS A 58 22.20 -41.15 -13.69
N ASN A 59 21.91 -41.80 -12.57
CA ASN A 59 20.72 -41.50 -11.76
C ASN A 59 20.75 -40.08 -11.18
N LEU A 60 21.92 -39.60 -10.75
CA LEU A 60 22.11 -38.24 -10.28
C LEU A 60 21.91 -37.21 -11.39
N GLN A 61 22.40 -37.48 -12.61
CA GLN A 61 22.11 -36.64 -13.77
C GLN A 61 20.61 -36.57 -14.07
N GLU A 62 19.91 -37.71 -14.04
CA GLU A 62 18.47 -37.75 -14.24
C GLU A 62 17.73 -36.91 -13.17
N LYS A 63 18.13 -37.02 -11.89
CA LYS A 63 17.56 -36.20 -10.80
C LYS A 63 17.83 -34.71 -10.95
N VAL A 64 19.05 -34.33 -11.35
CA VAL A 64 19.43 -32.92 -11.60
C VAL A 64 18.51 -32.25 -12.63
N PHE A 65 18.05 -33.00 -13.63
CA PHE A 65 17.22 -32.46 -14.72
C PHE A 65 15.73 -32.77 -14.60
N SER A 66 15.30 -33.57 -13.63
CA SER A 66 13.90 -33.96 -13.48
C SER A 66 13.04 -32.79 -13.01
N ASP A 67 11.95 -32.52 -13.73
CA ASP A 67 10.96 -31.50 -13.37
C ASP A 67 10.15 -31.87 -12.11
N SER A 68 10.10 -33.16 -11.75
CA SER A 68 9.38 -33.63 -10.56
C SER A 68 10.15 -33.47 -9.25
N GLU A 69 11.47 -33.23 -9.32
CA GLU A 69 12.34 -33.11 -8.14
C GLU A 69 12.38 -31.66 -7.65
N SER A 70 12.51 -31.46 -6.34
CA SER A 70 12.57 -30.13 -5.72
C SER A 70 13.89 -29.40 -6.03
N MET A 71 13.91 -28.07 -5.81
CA MET A 71 15.13 -27.26 -6.04
C MET A 71 16.30 -27.77 -5.20
N GLN A 72 16.03 -28.17 -3.95
CA GLN A 72 17.02 -28.72 -3.04
C GLN A 72 17.59 -30.05 -3.56
N VAL A 73 16.74 -31.00 -3.95
CA VAL A 73 17.19 -32.34 -4.42
C VAL A 73 18.05 -32.22 -5.68
N ARG A 74 17.69 -31.33 -6.60
CA ARG A 74 18.50 -31.05 -7.80
C ARG A 74 19.87 -30.49 -7.42
N ALA A 75 19.91 -29.55 -6.48
CA ALA A 75 21.15 -28.91 -6.08
C ALA A 75 22.07 -29.88 -5.30
N GLU A 76 21.53 -30.69 -4.39
CA GLU A 76 22.27 -31.75 -3.68
C GLU A 76 22.84 -32.81 -4.63
N SER A 77 22.06 -33.22 -5.63
CA SER A 77 22.50 -34.17 -6.65
C SER A 77 23.68 -33.61 -7.46
N ALA A 78 23.67 -32.31 -7.75
CA ALA A 78 24.77 -31.65 -8.44
C ALA A 78 26.04 -31.52 -7.56
N VAL A 79 25.90 -31.31 -6.24
CA VAL A 79 27.02 -31.36 -5.28
C VAL A 79 27.65 -32.76 -5.29
N GLN A 80 26.83 -33.80 -5.25
CA GLN A 80 27.27 -35.20 -5.28
C GLN A 80 28.01 -35.54 -6.58
N LEU A 81 27.54 -35.07 -7.73
CA LEU A 81 28.25 -35.20 -9.01
C LEU A 81 29.64 -34.53 -8.97
N LYS A 82 29.74 -33.32 -8.39
CA LYS A 82 31.03 -32.64 -8.24
C LYS A 82 31.98 -33.42 -7.33
N GLN A 83 31.50 -34.00 -6.23
CA GLN A 83 32.31 -34.84 -5.33
C GLN A 83 32.85 -36.10 -6.01
N LEU A 84 32.15 -36.62 -7.02
CA LEU A 84 32.59 -37.74 -7.85
C LEU A 84 33.54 -37.32 -9.00
N ASN A 85 34.01 -36.06 -9.03
CA ASN A 85 34.82 -35.46 -10.12
C ASN A 85 34.14 -35.49 -11.49
N PHE A 86 32.80 -35.46 -11.54
CA PHE A 86 32.08 -35.28 -12.81
C PHE A 86 32.23 -33.82 -13.30
N PRO A 87 32.42 -33.57 -14.62
CA PRO A 87 32.52 -32.22 -15.17
C PRO A 87 31.16 -31.50 -15.10
N VAL A 88 30.97 -30.74 -14.02
CA VAL A 88 29.71 -30.03 -13.73
C VAL A 88 29.58 -28.70 -14.48
N ASP A 89 30.65 -28.14 -15.04
CA ASP A 89 30.63 -26.82 -15.71
C ASP A 89 29.63 -26.76 -16.88
N ASN A 90 29.50 -27.86 -17.62
CA ASN A 90 28.54 -27.99 -18.71
C ASN A 90 27.08 -28.03 -18.22
N LEU A 91 26.86 -28.24 -16.92
CA LEU A 91 25.54 -28.27 -16.29
C LEU A 91 25.11 -26.90 -15.76
N LYS A 92 26.05 -25.96 -15.54
CA LYS A 92 25.82 -24.66 -14.89
C LYS A 92 24.64 -23.89 -15.51
N ALA A 93 24.65 -23.70 -16.83
CA ALA A 93 23.63 -22.92 -17.52
C ALA A 93 22.23 -23.53 -17.39
N LYS A 94 22.12 -24.84 -17.58
CA LYS A 94 20.83 -25.56 -17.49
C LYS A 94 20.26 -25.59 -16.07
N LEU A 95 21.15 -25.74 -15.09
CA LEU A 95 20.79 -25.73 -13.68
C LEU A 95 20.30 -24.35 -13.24
N LEU A 96 20.97 -23.28 -13.67
CA LEU A 96 20.51 -21.91 -13.43
C LEU A 96 19.16 -21.63 -14.10
N GLU A 97 18.99 -22.06 -15.36
CA GLU A 97 17.71 -21.89 -16.07
C GLU A 97 16.55 -22.60 -15.34
N LYS A 98 16.79 -23.80 -14.79
CA LYS A 98 15.79 -24.51 -13.99
C LYS A 98 15.48 -23.80 -12.67
N LEU A 99 16.51 -23.27 -12.01
CA LEU A 99 16.34 -22.48 -10.78
C LEU A 99 15.52 -21.22 -11.04
N GLU A 100 15.85 -20.49 -12.12
CA GLU A 100 15.08 -19.35 -12.63
C GLU A 100 13.62 -19.71 -12.93
N HIS A 101 13.37 -20.87 -13.53
CA HIS A 101 12.02 -21.31 -13.84
C HIS A 101 11.22 -21.60 -12.56
N SER A 102 11.80 -22.34 -11.61
CA SER A 102 11.13 -22.66 -10.33
C SER A 102 10.85 -21.41 -9.48
N LEU A 103 11.66 -20.37 -9.60
CA LEU A 103 11.41 -19.06 -8.95
C LEU A 103 10.17 -18.33 -9.49
N LYS A 104 9.74 -18.61 -10.73
CA LYS A 104 8.52 -18.02 -11.27
C LYS A 104 7.28 -18.49 -10.51
N ASP A 105 7.34 -19.71 -9.99
CA ASP A 105 6.25 -20.35 -9.25
C ASP A 105 6.21 -19.92 -7.78
N VAL A 106 7.32 -19.38 -7.24
CA VAL A 106 7.34 -18.75 -5.92
C VAL A 106 6.54 -17.44 -6.01
N GLN A 107 5.33 -17.45 -5.47
CA GLN A 107 4.44 -16.29 -5.46
C GLN A 107 4.09 -15.92 -4.03
N LEU A 108 4.35 -14.65 -3.70
CA LEU A 108 3.80 -14.01 -2.52
C LEU A 108 2.31 -13.74 -2.78
N ILE A 109 1.42 -14.32 -1.98
CA ILE A 109 -0.02 -14.10 -2.07
C ILE A 109 -0.44 -13.31 -0.82
N PRO A 110 -0.59 -11.97 -0.91
CA PRO A 110 -0.83 -11.11 0.26
C PRO A 110 -2.06 -11.50 1.09
N GLU A 111 -3.13 -11.95 0.41
CA GLU A 111 -4.42 -12.32 1.00
C GLU A 111 -4.36 -13.56 1.90
N GLU A 112 -3.37 -14.44 1.70
CA GLU A 112 -3.21 -15.68 2.45
C GLU A 112 -2.34 -15.52 3.71
N ILE A 113 -1.60 -14.42 3.83
CA ILE A 113 -0.60 -14.17 4.89
C ILE A 113 -1.27 -13.99 6.27
N GLY A 114 -2.54 -13.62 6.32
CA GLY A 114 -3.32 -13.53 7.58
C GLY A 114 -3.64 -14.87 8.25
N ASN A 115 -3.45 -16.00 7.55
CA ASN A 115 -3.78 -17.34 8.07
C ASN A 115 -2.53 -18.06 8.58
N ALA A 116 -2.55 -18.46 9.85
CA ALA A 116 -1.43 -18.98 10.65
C ALA A 116 -0.90 -20.39 10.27
N SER A 117 -0.79 -20.72 8.98
CA SER A 117 -0.12 -21.93 8.51
C SER A 117 1.29 -21.58 8.01
N PRO A 118 2.32 -22.44 8.20
CA PRO A 118 3.54 -22.33 7.40
C PRO A 118 3.13 -22.35 5.94
N SER A 119 3.33 -21.23 5.25
CA SER A 119 2.85 -21.05 3.89
C SER A 119 3.77 -21.85 2.96
N ASN A 120 3.21 -22.39 1.87
CA ASN A 120 4.00 -23.02 0.81
C ASN A 120 5.14 -22.09 0.31
N HIS A 121 4.96 -20.78 0.48
CA HIS A 121 5.94 -19.74 0.23
C HIS A 121 7.22 -19.89 1.08
N GLU A 122 7.11 -20.03 2.41
CA GLU A 122 8.28 -20.15 3.29
C GLU A 122 9.11 -21.40 2.95
N ALA A 123 8.44 -22.52 2.67
CA ALA A 123 9.10 -23.75 2.23
C ALA A 123 9.87 -23.54 0.92
N ALA A 124 9.25 -22.87 -0.06
CA ALA A 124 9.89 -22.58 -1.35
C ALA A 124 11.10 -21.64 -1.22
N ILE A 125 11.04 -20.64 -0.33
CA ILE A 125 12.18 -19.76 -0.02
C ILE A 125 13.31 -20.55 0.64
N CYS A 126 13.00 -21.43 1.60
CA CYS A 126 14.02 -22.28 2.21
C CYS A 126 14.69 -23.21 1.19
N GLU A 127 13.90 -23.85 0.32
CA GLU A 127 14.45 -24.67 -0.77
C GLU A 127 15.35 -23.86 -1.72
N PHE A 128 14.95 -22.63 -2.04
CA PHE A 128 15.75 -21.72 -2.84
C PHE A 128 17.09 -21.36 -2.17
N VAL A 129 17.07 -21.07 -0.86
CA VAL A 129 18.26 -20.75 -0.07
C VAL A 129 19.23 -21.93 -0.02
N GLU A 130 18.74 -23.16 0.19
CA GLU A 130 19.57 -24.36 0.14
C GLU A 130 20.10 -24.62 -1.28
N ALA A 131 19.31 -24.34 -2.32
CA ALA A 131 19.78 -24.40 -3.69
C ALA A 131 20.92 -23.42 -3.94
N ILE A 132 20.82 -22.14 -3.52
CA ILE A 132 21.94 -21.17 -3.64
C ILE A 132 23.19 -21.70 -2.93
N ARG A 133 23.07 -22.25 -1.72
CA ARG A 133 24.23 -22.82 -0.98
C ARG A 133 24.91 -23.91 -1.79
N ALA A 134 24.15 -24.86 -2.29
CA ALA A 134 24.67 -25.95 -3.10
C ALA A 134 25.30 -25.43 -4.40
N PHE A 135 24.67 -24.47 -5.08
CA PHE A 135 25.23 -23.85 -6.28
C PHE A 135 26.58 -23.16 -6.02
N ARG A 136 26.74 -22.42 -4.93
CA ARG A 136 28.02 -21.80 -4.57
C ARG A 136 29.13 -22.84 -4.35
N VAL A 137 28.79 -24.00 -3.79
CA VAL A 137 29.74 -25.12 -3.65
C VAL A 137 30.13 -25.68 -5.02
N ILE A 138 29.19 -25.76 -5.96
CA ILE A 138 29.43 -26.36 -7.28
C ILE A 138 30.14 -25.39 -8.23
N PHE A 139 29.70 -24.13 -8.26
CA PHE A 139 30.12 -23.08 -9.18
C PHE A 139 30.51 -21.81 -8.39
N PRO A 140 31.76 -21.72 -7.89
CA PRO A 140 32.21 -20.53 -7.17
C PRO A 140 32.04 -19.24 -8.00
N ASP A 141 32.24 -19.33 -9.32
CA ASP A 141 32.17 -18.19 -10.25
C ASP A 141 30.72 -17.82 -10.66
N SER A 142 29.69 -18.27 -9.94
CA SER A 142 28.28 -17.93 -10.25
C SER A 142 27.66 -16.92 -9.28
N GLU A 143 28.45 -16.31 -8.40
CA GLU A 143 27.95 -15.42 -7.35
C GLU A 143 27.08 -14.28 -7.90
N GLU A 144 27.53 -13.57 -8.93
CA GLU A 144 26.79 -12.45 -9.54
C GLU A 144 25.41 -12.87 -10.07
N GLN A 145 25.32 -14.06 -10.69
CA GLN A 145 24.07 -14.60 -11.23
C GLN A 145 23.10 -14.96 -10.09
N LEU A 146 23.59 -15.60 -9.03
CA LEU A 146 22.77 -15.97 -7.87
C LEU A 146 22.28 -14.73 -7.11
N VAL A 147 23.14 -13.72 -6.96
CA VAL A 147 22.77 -12.42 -6.39
C VAL A 147 21.66 -11.75 -7.21
N LYS A 148 21.78 -11.78 -8.54
CA LYS A 148 20.74 -11.25 -9.43
C LYS A 148 19.41 -11.96 -9.23
N LEU A 149 19.40 -13.29 -9.14
CA LEU A 149 18.17 -14.06 -8.90
C LEU A 149 17.50 -13.72 -7.57
N ALA A 150 18.29 -13.58 -6.51
CA ALA A 150 17.76 -13.16 -5.22
C ALA A 150 17.15 -11.74 -5.28
N ARG A 151 17.83 -10.80 -5.95
CA ARG A 151 17.30 -9.44 -6.16
C ARG A 151 16.04 -9.42 -7.01
N ASP A 152 15.98 -10.21 -8.08
CA ASP A 152 14.81 -10.30 -8.96
C ASP A 152 13.60 -10.86 -8.20
N LEU A 153 13.81 -11.86 -7.32
CA LEU A 153 12.76 -12.39 -6.46
C LEU A 153 12.23 -11.36 -5.46
N VAL A 154 13.13 -10.67 -4.75
CA VAL A 154 12.76 -9.59 -3.82
C VAL A 154 12.00 -8.48 -4.55
N THR A 155 12.47 -8.08 -5.74
CA THR A 155 11.82 -7.07 -6.57
C THR A 155 10.41 -7.51 -6.96
N LYS A 156 10.24 -8.77 -7.38
CA LYS A 156 8.92 -9.35 -7.70
C LYS A 156 7.97 -9.26 -6.50
N HIS A 157 8.42 -9.58 -5.30
CA HIS A 157 7.60 -9.49 -4.09
C HIS A 157 7.15 -8.05 -3.78
N PHE A 158 8.05 -7.08 -3.91
CA PHE A 158 7.69 -5.67 -3.72
C PHE A 158 6.74 -5.16 -4.81
N VAL A 159 6.92 -5.55 -6.08
CA VAL A 159 5.97 -5.20 -7.17
C VAL A 159 4.57 -5.75 -6.89
N ILE A 160 4.45 -6.99 -6.40
CA ILE A 160 3.16 -7.56 -5.99
C ILE A 160 2.54 -6.74 -4.85
N THR A 161 3.38 -6.33 -3.89
CA THR A 161 2.94 -5.52 -2.74
C THR A 161 2.49 -4.12 -3.17
N GLU A 162 3.16 -3.49 -4.15
CA GLU A 162 2.75 -2.21 -4.72
C GLU A 162 1.35 -2.28 -5.34
N GLU A 163 1.04 -3.35 -6.10
CA GLU A 163 -0.30 -3.55 -6.66
C GLU A 163 -1.33 -3.82 -5.55
N TYR A 164 -0.96 -4.57 -4.52
CA TYR A 164 -1.84 -4.83 -3.38
C TYR A 164 -2.18 -3.55 -2.59
N VAL A 165 -1.21 -2.66 -2.37
CA VAL A 165 -1.43 -1.37 -1.69
C VAL A 165 -2.47 -0.49 -2.41
N LYS A 166 -2.55 -0.59 -3.75
CA LYS A 166 -3.53 0.13 -4.58
C LYS A 166 -4.97 -0.41 -4.45
N THR A 167 -5.23 -1.45 -3.64
CA THR A 167 -6.59 -1.96 -3.42
C THR A 167 -7.20 -1.51 -2.09
N GLN A 168 -6.63 -0.49 -1.44
CA GLN A 168 -7.06 0.04 -0.12
C GLN A 168 -6.97 -1.01 1.00
N ILE A 169 -5.76 -1.23 1.50
CA ILE A 169 -5.47 -2.22 2.56
C ILE A 169 -5.32 -1.56 3.94
N SER A 170 -5.41 -2.34 5.02
CA SER A 170 -5.11 -1.84 6.37
C SER A 170 -3.61 -1.79 6.63
N GLY A 171 -3.20 -0.98 7.62
CA GLY A 171 -1.79 -0.97 8.06
C GLY A 171 -1.31 -2.31 8.61
N ALA A 172 -2.23 -3.13 9.16
CA ALA A 172 -1.91 -4.48 9.64
C ALA A 172 -1.59 -5.44 8.48
N ASP A 173 -2.33 -5.35 7.37
CA ASP A 173 -2.10 -6.18 6.18
C ASP A 173 -0.76 -5.82 5.54
N LEU A 174 -0.47 -4.51 5.38
CA LEU A 174 0.81 -4.05 4.88
C LEU A 174 1.97 -4.56 5.76
N LEU A 175 1.83 -4.42 7.08
CA LEU A 175 2.84 -4.87 8.04
C LEU A 175 3.10 -6.38 7.93
N ALA A 176 2.05 -7.19 7.78
CA ALA A 176 2.17 -8.63 7.63
C ALA A 176 2.97 -9.00 6.38
N VAL A 177 2.65 -8.37 5.24
CA VAL A 177 3.36 -8.59 3.97
C VAL A 177 4.83 -8.18 4.07
N LEU A 178 5.11 -6.99 4.62
CA LEU A 178 6.47 -6.48 4.79
C LEU A 178 7.31 -7.38 5.69
N ARG A 179 6.74 -7.94 6.76
CA ARG A 179 7.44 -8.91 7.63
C ARG A 179 7.81 -10.20 6.89
N VAL A 180 6.93 -10.72 6.04
CA VAL A 180 7.24 -11.91 5.23
C VAL A 180 8.41 -11.62 4.30
N ILE A 181 8.34 -10.52 3.53
CA ILE A 181 9.42 -10.13 2.62
C ILE A 181 10.73 -9.92 3.38
N TRP A 182 10.66 -9.28 4.55
CA TRP A 182 11.83 -9.05 5.38
C TRP A 182 12.48 -10.36 5.86
N ASN A 183 11.67 -11.33 6.29
CA ASN A 183 12.18 -12.65 6.69
C ASN A 183 12.83 -13.39 5.52
N ASP A 184 12.21 -13.33 4.32
CA ASP A 184 12.79 -13.92 3.11
C ASP A 184 14.17 -13.32 2.80
N VAL A 185 14.28 -11.99 2.89
CA VAL A 185 15.53 -11.25 2.68
C VAL A 185 16.60 -11.68 3.67
N LEU A 186 16.26 -11.80 4.97
CA LEU A 186 17.20 -12.27 5.98
C LEU A 186 17.67 -13.72 5.74
N LEU A 187 16.81 -14.58 5.21
CA LEU A 187 17.18 -15.96 4.86
C LEU A 187 18.13 -15.99 3.66
N MET A 188 17.88 -15.18 2.63
CA MET A 188 18.71 -15.10 1.43
C MET A 188 20.06 -14.41 1.68
N ASP A 189 20.10 -13.39 2.53
CA ASP A 189 21.31 -12.63 2.86
C ASP A 189 22.35 -13.49 3.60
N LYS A 190 21.91 -14.43 4.45
CA LYS A 190 22.79 -15.43 5.11
C LYS A 190 23.64 -16.23 4.13
N VAL A 191 23.16 -16.41 2.91
CA VAL A 191 23.84 -17.20 1.88
C VAL A 191 24.53 -16.30 0.87
N SER A 192 24.15 -15.02 0.79
CA SER A 192 24.55 -14.10 -0.26
C SER A 192 25.38 -12.94 0.31
N GLY A 193 26.61 -13.23 0.73
CA GLY A 193 27.47 -12.32 1.52
C GLY A 193 27.85 -10.97 0.88
N GLU A 194 27.52 -10.73 -0.40
CA GLU A 194 27.80 -9.47 -1.11
C GLU A 194 26.56 -8.90 -1.83
N ALA A 195 25.38 -9.47 -1.60
CA ALA A 195 24.21 -9.22 -2.45
C ALA A 195 23.57 -7.85 -2.25
N ALA A 196 23.94 -7.11 -1.20
CA ALA A 196 23.30 -5.87 -0.78
C ALA A 196 21.76 -5.98 -0.79
N LEU A 197 21.21 -7.17 -0.48
CA LEU A 197 19.77 -7.41 -0.48
C LEU A 197 19.11 -6.53 0.57
N TYR A 198 19.79 -6.32 1.70
CA TYR A 198 19.39 -5.36 2.72
C TYR A 198 19.08 -3.98 2.12
N ASP A 199 20.04 -3.37 1.42
CA ASP A 199 19.89 -2.01 0.88
C ASP A 199 18.86 -1.97 -0.25
N HIS A 200 18.84 -2.99 -1.12
CA HIS A 200 17.84 -3.12 -2.17
C HIS A 200 16.42 -3.21 -1.62
N SER A 201 16.22 -4.05 -0.59
CA SER A 201 14.95 -4.18 0.12
C SER A 201 14.56 -2.91 0.85
N LEU A 202 15.52 -2.19 1.44
CA LEU A 202 15.28 -0.91 2.10
C LEU A 202 14.74 0.11 1.11
N GLU A 203 15.36 0.27 -0.06
CA GLU A 203 14.88 1.18 -1.10
C GLU A 203 13.51 0.78 -1.64
N ALA A 204 13.26 -0.51 -1.87
CA ALA A 204 11.95 -0.98 -2.32
C ALA A 204 10.86 -0.78 -1.25
N ALA A 205 11.17 -1.02 0.03
CA ALA A 205 10.25 -0.77 1.13
C ALA A 205 9.91 0.73 1.27
N LYS A 206 10.85 1.64 1.02
CA LYS A 206 10.57 3.08 0.97
C LYS A 206 9.50 3.39 -0.07
N VAL A 207 9.61 2.83 -1.27
CA VAL A 207 8.65 3.03 -2.36
C VAL A 207 7.26 2.54 -1.95
N VAL A 208 7.15 1.32 -1.42
CA VAL A 208 5.87 0.73 -1.01
C VAL A 208 5.21 1.51 0.12
N ILE A 209 5.95 1.90 1.15
CA ILE A 209 5.37 2.62 2.29
C ILE A 209 4.94 4.02 1.88
N LYS A 210 5.75 4.72 1.07
CA LYS A 210 5.35 6.02 0.51
C LYS A 210 4.11 5.90 -0.38
N LEU A 211 4.01 4.83 -1.18
CA LEU A 211 2.81 4.53 -1.98
C LEU A 211 1.58 4.28 -1.09
N TYR A 212 1.74 3.58 0.04
CA TYR A 212 0.66 3.34 0.99
C TYR A 212 0.14 4.63 1.62
N VAL A 213 1.05 5.49 2.09
CA VAL A 213 0.71 6.80 2.65
C VAL A 213 -0.06 7.65 1.62
N THR A 214 0.50 7.80 0.42
CA THR A 214 -0.09 8.63 -0.66
C THR A 214 -1.43 8.07 -1.17
N SER A 215 -1.55 6.75 -1.30
CA SER A 215 -2.81 6.11 -1.70
C SER A 215 -3.89 6.29 -0.65
N THR A 216 -3.56 6.15 0.64
CA THR A 216 -4.52 6.33 1.74
C THR A 216 -5.10 7.74 1.77
N PHE A 217 -4.25 8.77 1.63
CA PHE A 217 -4.73 10.16 1.52
C PHE A 217 -5.56 10.40 0.25
N SER A 218 -5.22 9.75 -0.87
CA SER A 218 -5.99 9.85 -2.10
C SER A 218 -7.40 9.26 -1.96
N TYR A 219 -7.54 8.10 -1.31
CA TYR A 219 -8.85 7.51 -1.00
C TYR A 219 -9.66 8.38 -0.04
N LEU A 220 -9.01 8.92 1.01
CA LEU A 220 -9.67 9.82 1.95
C LEU A 220 -10.23 11.07 1.25
N LEU A 221 -9.44 11.66 0.36
CA LEU A 221 -9.84 12.81 -0.45
C LEU A 221 -11.01 12.45 -1.38
N GLN A 222 -10.98 11.25 -1.99
CA GLN A 222 -12.05 10.74 -2.83
C GLN A 222 -13.35 10.52 -2.04
N ASP A 223 -13.30 9.92 -0.85
CA ASP A 223 -14.47 9.68 0.01
C ASP A 223 -15.18 10.99 0.39
N ILE A 224 -14.40 12.05 0.68
CA ILE A 224 -14.93 13.39 0.95
C ILE A 224 -15.54 13.99 -0.32
N SER A 225 -14.83 13.91 -1.45
CA SER A 225 -15.33 14.38 -2.75
C SER A 225 -16.65 13.71 -3.15
N ASP A 226 -16.75 12.39 -3.02
CA ASP A 226 -17.95 11.63 -3.36
C ASP A 226 -19.11 11.98 -2.43
N SER A 227 -18.83 12.22 -1.14
CA SER A 227 -19.80 12.70 -0.17
C SER A 227 -20.33 14.10 -0.50
N LEU A 228 -19.47 15.00 -1.02
CA LEU A 228 -19.84 16.35 -1.44
C LEU A 228 -20.58 16.37 -2.78
N LEU A 229 -20.16 15.56 -3.75
CA LEU A 229 -20.80 15.49 -5.06
C LEU A 229 -22.23 14.92 -5.00
N LYS A 230 -22.55 14.12 -3.98
CA LYS A 230 -23.94 13.68 -3.70
C LYS A 230 -24.90 14.84 -3.42
N VAL A 231 -24.41 16.01 -3.00
CA VAL A 231 -25.24 17.22 -2.83
C VAL A 231 -25.71 17.80 -4.17
N VAL A 232 -24.93 17.59 -5.23
CA VAL A 232 -25.18 18.11 -6.57
C VAL A 232 -25.88 17.08 -7.45
N LYS A 233 -25.61 15.78 -7.25
CA LYS A 233 -26.18 14.70 -8.06
C LYS A 233 -27.62 14.40 -7.64
N ARG A 234 -28.53 14.51 -8.61
CA ARG A 234 -29.95 14.24 -8.51
C ARG A 234 -30.19 12.78 -8.88
N ASP A 235 -29.95 11.83 -7.96
CA ASP A 235 -30.46 10.48 -8.19
C ASP A 235 -31.87 10.39 -7.61
N GLY A 236 -32.80 9.98 -8.46
CA GLY A 236 -34.22 10.04 -8.18
C GLY A 236 -34.57 9.31 -6.89
N VAL A 237 -35.42 9.96 -6.09
CA VAL A 237 -36.20 9.45 -4.94
C VAL A 237 -35.82 10.02 -3.56
N GLU A 238 -34.60 10.51 -3.31
CA GLU A 238 -34.29 11.15 -2.01
C GLU A 238 -33.70 12.56 -2.15
N LYS A 239 -34.35 13.55 -1.52
CA LYS A 239 -33.70 14.83 -1.21
C LYS A 239 -32.58 14.53 -0.21
N TYR A 240 -31.37 14.28 -0.68
CA TYR A 240 -30.21 14.17 0.20
C TYR A 240 -30.08 15.45 1.03
N SER A 241 -30.11 15.28 2.36
CA SER A 241 -30.04 16.39 3.31
C SER A 241 -28.62 16.94 3.35
N LEU A 242 -28.45 18.26 3.23
CA LEU A 242 -27.16 18.94 3.35
C LEU A 242 -26.41 18.55 4.64
N GLY A 243 -27.16 18.33 5.73
CA GLY A 243 -26.60 17.89 7.01
C GLY A 243 -25.97 16.49 6.96
N VAL A 244 -26.50 15.57 6.15
CA VAL A 244 -25.94 14.21 6.00
C VAL A 244 -24.60 14.25 5.25
N SER A 245 -24.49 15.09 4.22
CA SER A 245 -23.22 15.27 3.50
C SER A 245 -22.17 15.98 4.36
N LEU A 246 -22.57 16.99 5.13
CA LEU A 246 -21.70 17.70 6.08
C LEU A 246 -21.17 16.74 7.16
N ASP A 247 -22.05 15.96 7.79
CA ASP A 247 -21.67 14.99 8.83
C ASP A 247 -20.75 13.90 8.26
N ALA A 248 -21.13 13.29 7.13
CA ALA A 248 -20.31 12.27 6.47
C ALA A 248 -18.91 12.79 6.09
N SER A 249 -18.82 14.00 5.54
CA SER A 249 -17.54 14.61 5.16
C SER A 249 -16.70 14.99 6.39
N SER A 250 -17.32 15.53 7.44
CA SER A 250 -16.64 15.87 8.69
C SER A 250 -16.09 14.62 9.39
N LYS A 251 -16.89 13.55 9.42
CA LYS A 251 -16.49 12.25 9.94
C LYS A 251 -15.39 11.61 9.11
N ALA A 252 -15.48 11.68 7.77
CA ALA A 252 -14.43 11.19 6.90
C ALA A 252 -13.09 11.89 7.22
N ILE A 253 -13.06 13.22 7.29
CA ILE A 253 -11.84 13.99 7.61
C ILE A 253 -11.25 13.58 8.97
N LEU A 254 -12.06 13.60 10.04
CA LEU A 254 -11.56 13.38 11.39
C LEU A 254 -11.26 11.90 11.67
N GLN A 255 -12.23 11.03 11.42
CA GLN A 255 -12.08 9.60 11.69
C GLN A 255 -11.12 8.94 10.70
N GLY A 256 -11.11 9.37 9.43
CA GLY A 256 -10.17 8.88 8.44
C GLY A 256 -8.73 9.24 8.80
N GLY A 257 -8.47 10.49 9.19
CA GLY A 257 -7.16 10.91 9.69
C GLY A 257 -6.72 10.13 10.93
N LYS A 258 -7.63 9.95 11.90
CA LYS A 258 -7.38 9.15 13.10
C LYS A 258 -7.07 7.68 12.80
N ASN A 259 -7.90 7.03 11.97
CA ASN A 259 -7.70 5.64 11.60
C ASN A 259 -6.36 5.44 10.90
N PHE A 260 -5.99 6.37 10.02
CA PHE A 260 -4.70 6.34 9.36
C PHE A 260 -3.54 6.46 10.35
N LEU A 261 -3.60 7.40 11.31
CA LEU A 261 -2.59 7.50 12.37
C LEU A 261 -2.48 6.23 13.21
N VAL A 262 -3.60 5.59 13.55
CA VAL A 262 -3.61 4.30 14.26
C VAL A 262 -2.91 3.21 13.44
N ASP A 263 -3.15 3.16 12.14
CA ASP A 263 -2.51 2.18 11.26
C ASP A 263 -1.01 2.45 11.09
N ILE A 264 -0.60 3.72 10.98
CA ILE A 264 0.81 4.10 11.00
C ILE A 264 1.47 3.72 12.32
N ASN A 265 0.82 3.93 13.46
CA ASN A 265 1.38 3.53 14.76
C ASN A 265 1.61 2.02 14.84
N LYS A 266 0.72 1.18 14.29
CA LYS A 266 0.98 -0.27 14.22
C LYS A 266 2.23 -0.60 13.41
N ILE A 267 2.47 0.11 12.31
CA ILE A 267 3.66 -0.06 11.47
C ILE A 267 4.91 0.42 12.23
N LEU A 268 4.82 1.55 12.92
CA LEU A 268 5.92 2.14 13.68
C LEU A 268 6.23 1.37 14.98
N ASP A 269 5.26 0.70 15.59
CA ASP A 269 5.46 -0.12 16.79
C ASP A 269 6.21 -1.43 16.48
N ASP A 270 6.33 -1.78 15.20
CA ASP A 270 7.07 -2.96 14.79
C ASP A 270 8.58 -2.75 14.87
N ASN A 271 9.26 -3.68 15.54
CA ASN A 271 10.71 -3.67 15.71
C ASN A 271 11.41 -4.52 14.62
N SER A 272 10.80 -4.69 13.44
CA SER A 272 11.51 -5.31 12.32
C SER A 272 12.61 -4.38 11.83
N GLY A 273 13.78 -4.95 11.55
CA GLY A 273 14.99 -4.16 11.28
C GLY A 273 14.89 -3.22 10.07
N ILE A 274 13.99 -3.48 9.13
CA ILE A 274 13.75 -2.57 7.99
C ILE A 274 12.89 -1.37 8.38
N LEU A 275 11.86 -1.57 9.21
CA LEU A 275 10.95 -0.50 9.65
C LEU A 275 11.61 0.41 10.68
N GLU A 276 12.50 -0.14 11.51
CA GLU A 276 13.30 0.66 12.44
C GLU A 276 14.14 1.72 11.71
N LYS A 277 14.78 1.36 10.58
CA LYS A 277 15.56 2.30 9.77
C LYS A 277 14.70 3.31 9.00
N LEU A 278 13.44 2.98 8.75
CA LEU A 278 12.52 3.84 8.00
C LEU A 278 11.65 4.71 8.90
N ARG A 279 11.68 4.52 10.23
CA ARG A 279 10.83 5.23 11.19
C ARG A 279 10.73 6.74 10.94
N GLU A 280 11.86 7.44 10.91
CA GLU A 280 11.87 8.90 10.72
C GLU A 280 11.32 9.29 9.34
N LEU A 281 11.66 8.54 8.28
CA LEU A 281 11.14 8.78 6.93
C LEU A 281 9.63 8.56 6.84
N ILE A 282 9.09 7.57 7.54
CA ILE A 282 7.65 7.31 7.60
C ILE A 282 6.95 8.49 8.27
N ILE A 283 7.50 9.00 9.38
CA ILE A 283 6.98 10.17 10.07
C ILE A 283 6.97 11.37 9.13
N ASP A 284 8.07 11.62 8.41
CA ASP A 284 8.19 12.71 7.44
C ASP A 284 7.14 12.59 6.32
N TRP A 285 6.95 11.40 5.73
CA TRP A 285 5.94 11.20 4.68
C TRP A 285 4.51 11.34 5.18
N VAL A 286 4.23 10.95 6.42
CA VAL A 286 2.91 11.14 7.03
C VAL A 286 2.63 12.62 7.25
N GLN A 287 3.61 13.38 7.76
CA GLN A 287 3.51 14.82 7.92
C GLN A 287 3.34 15.56 6.59
N GLU A 288 4.18 15.23 5.60
CA GLU A 288 4.05 15.74 4.22
C GLU A 288 2.69 15.38 3.63
N GLY A 289 2.23 14.14 3.85
CA GLY A 289 0.94 13.64 3.38
C GLY A 289 -0.25 14.42 3.95
N PHE A 290 -0.25 14.72 5.26
CA PHE A 290 -1.29 15.58 5.85
C PHE A 290 -1.26 17.00 5.27
N GLN A 291 -0.07 17.59 5.12
CA GLN A 291 0.09 18.92 4.54
C GLN A 291 -0.49 18.98 3.12
N GLU A 292 -0.14 17.99 2.29
CA GLU A 292 -0.59 17.89 0.91
C GLU A 292 -2.08 17.56 0.81
N PHE A 293 -2.58 16.65 1.64
CA PHE A 293 -4.00 16.29 1.72
C PHE A 293 -4.88 17.52 1.96
N PHE A 294 -4.55 18.32 2.96
CA PHE A 294 -5.32 19.52 3.27
C PHE A 294 -5.22 20.59 2.18
N ARG A 295 -4.07 20.71 1.52
CA ARG A 295 -3.89 21.59 0.36
C ARG A 295 -4.79 21.16 -0.80
N GLN A 296 -4.79 19.88 -1.15
CA GLN A 296 -5.63 19.33 -2.22
C GLN A 296 -7.12 19.45 -1.89
N LEU A 297 -7.49 19.26 -0.62
CA LEU A 297 -8.86 19.41 -0.15
C LEU A 297 -9.35 20.85 -0.31
N GLU A 298 -8.52 21.84 0.02
CA GLU A 298 -8.83 23.26 -0.23
C GLU A 298 -9.01 23.54 -1.73
N ASP A 299 -8.08 23.05 -2.57
CA ASP A 299 -8.16 23.21 -4.03
C ASP A 299 -9.47 22.61 -4.57
N GLN A 300 -9.88 21.43 -4.06
CA GLN A 300 -11.15 20.81 -4.40
C GLN A 300 -12.36 21.65 -3.95
N PHE A 301 -12.32 22.23 -2.75
CA PHE A 301 -13.40 23.10 -2.27
C PHE A 301 -13.54 24.34 -3.16
N LEU A 302 -12.43 24.94 -3.56
CA LEU A 302 -12.41 26.07 -4.49
C LEU A 302 -12.99 25.69 -5.87
N LEU A 303 -12.60 24.53 -6.40
CA LEU A 303 -13.13 24.00 -7.66
C LEU A 303 -14.64 23.72 -7.60
N LEU A 304 -15.11 23.11 -6.50
CA LEU A 304 -16.53 22.82 -6.29
C LEU A 304 -17.36 24.11 -6.14
N SER A 305 -16.81 25.14 -5.49
CA SER A 305 -17.47 26.45 -5.35
C SER A 305 -17.52 27.24 -6.68
N GLY A 306 -16.54 27.05 -7.57
CA GLY A 306 -16.39 27.78 -8.84
C GLY A 306 -17.04 27.13 -10.06
N ARG A 307 -17.53 25.88 -9.97
CA ARG A 307 -17.94 25.06 -11.12
C ARG A 307 -19.06 25.62 -12.01
N ASN A 308 -19.76 26.69 -11.60
CA ASN A 308 -20.89 27.25 -12.34
C ASN A 308 -20.68 28.67 -12.89
N SER A 309 -19.48 29.25 -12.81
CA SER A 309 -19.22 30.57 -13.44
C SER A 309 -19.27 30.54 -14.98
N SER A 310 -19.22 29.36 -15.61
CA SER A 310 -19.20 29.19 -17.07
C SER A 310 -20.56 28.84 -17.71
N ILE A 311 -21.61 28.57 -16.91
CA ILE A 311 -22.95 28.24 -17.43
C ILE A 311 -23.86 29.48 -17.55
N SER A 312 -23.44 30.62 -16.98
CA SER A 312 -24.25 31.85 -16.92
C SER A 312 -24.30 32.69 -18.22
N THR A 313 -23.88 32.12 -19.35
CA THR A 313 -24.02 32.79 -20.67
C THR A 313 -24.78 31.93 -21.66
N GLN A 314 -26.03 31.60 -21.34
CA GLN A 314 -27.07 31.49 -22.37
C GLN A 314 -28.45 31.72 -21.78
N ASN A 315 -29.02 32.88 -22.14
CA ASN A 315 -30.43 33.19 -21.96
C ASN A 315 -31.28 32.05 -22.57
N HIS A 316 -32.16 31.43 -21.78
CA HIS A 316 -33.57 31.24 -22.13
C HIS A 316 -34.32 30.56 -20.97
N GLY A 317 -35.35 31.24 -20.45
CA GLY A 317 -36.02 30.86 -19.21
C GLY A 317 -36.87 29.60 -19.29
N PHE A 318 -36.74 28.75 -18.26
CA PHE A 318 -37.72 27.77 -17.79
C PHE A 318 -37.46 27.49 -16.28
N PRO A 319 -38.41 26.90 -15.52
CA PRO A 319 -38.35 26.78 -14.05
C PRO A 319 -37.28 25.83 -13.49
N GLU A 320 -36.45 25.19 -14.33
CA GLU A 320 -35.38 24.28 -13.90
C GLU A 320 -34.15 25.01 -13.31
N GLU A 321 -33.84 26.24 -13.76
CA GLU A 321 -32.69 27.03 -13.27
C GLU A 321 -32.76 27.36 -11.75
N ALA A 322 -33.97 27.51 -11.20
CA ALA A 322 -34.15 27.93 -9.81
C ALA A 322 -33.77 26.87 -8.76
N GLN A 323 -33.68 25.59 -9.18
CA GLN A 323 -33.38 24.44 -8.33
C GLN A 323 -31.88 24.10 -8.33
N ASP A 324 -31.20 24.26 -9.46
CA ASP A 324 -29.75 24.10 -9.59
C ASP A 324 -28.99 25.19 -8.82
N ASP A 325 -29.49 26.44 -8.87
CA ASP A 325 -28.98 27.54 -8.05
C ASP A 325 -29.11 27.29 -6.54
N LYS A 326 -30.15 26.54 -6.13
CA LYS A 326 -30.38 26.19 -4.72
C LYS A 326 -29.45 25.07 -4.26
N ALA A 327 -29.18 24.09 -5.12
CA ALA A 327 -28.22 23.02 -4.84
C ALA A 327 -26.79 23.58 -4.75
N LEU A 328 -26.42 24.47 -5.67
CA LEU A 328 -25.12 25.15 -5.64
C LEU A 328 -24.97 26.03 -4.37
N ALA A 329 -25.96 26.84 -4.03
CA ALA A 329 -25.93 27.63 -2.80
C ALA A 329 -25.84 26.73 -1.55
N GLY A 330 -26.55 25.60 -1.54
CA GLY A 330 -26.45 24.59 -0.48
C GLY A 330 -25.04 24.01 -0.35
N LEU A 331 -24.41 23.64 -1.47
CA LEU A 331 -23.04 23.13 -1.49
C LEU A 331 -22.04 24.19 -0.98
N VAL A 332 -22.12 25.43 -1.46
CA VAL A 332 -21.23 26.52 -1.01
C VAL A 332 -21.34 26.75 0.50
N LEU A 333 -22.56 26.61 1.07
CA LEU A 333 -22.76 26.68 2.51
C LEU A 333 -22.09 25.51 3.25
N VAL A 334 -22.23 24.29 2.74
CA VAL A 334 -21.57 23.09 3.30
C VAL A 334 -20.04 23.25 3.25
N LEU A 335 -19.48 23.77 2.16
CA LEU A 335 -18.04 24.05 2.06
C LEU A 335 -17.56 25.08 3.08
N ALA A 336 -18.35 26.14 3.34
CA ALA A 336 -18.05 27.11 4.38
C ALA A 336 -18.07 26.48 5.78
N GLN A 337 -19.06 25.63 6.06
CA GLN A 337 -19.18 24.90 7.33
C GLN A 337 -18.02 23.92 7.53
N LEU A 338 -17.68 23.13 6.51
CA LEU A 338 -16.54 22.21 6.54
C LEU A 338 -15.22 22.95 6.74
N SER A 339 -15.04 24.10 6.09
CA SER A 339 -13.84 24.91 6.28
C SER A 339 -13.69 25.39 7.72
N SER A 340 -14.79 25.83 8.36
CA SER A 340 -14.76 26.18 9.79
C SER A 340 -14.56 24.95 10.70
N PHE A 341 -15.09 23.78 10.34
CA PHE A 341 -14.89 22.54 11.09
C PHE A 341 -13.42 22.09 11.03
N ILE A 342 -12.83 22.11 9.83
CA ILE A 342 -11.43 21.76 9.61
C ILE A 342 -10.52 22.66 10.43
N GLU A 343 -10.75 23.98 10.36
CA GLU A 343 -9.98 24.96 11.10
C GLU A 343 -10.04 24.76 12.62
N LYS A 344 -11.25 24.64 13.18
CA LYS A 344 -11.48 24.71 14.63
C LYS A 344 -11.39 23.37 15.36
N ILE A 345 -11.64 22.27 14.64
CA ILE A 345 -11.77 20.94 15.26
C ILE A 345 -10.80 19.96 14.62
N ALA A 346 -10.84 19.76 13.29
CA ALA A 346 -10.08 18.69 12.66
C ALA A 346 -8.57 18.90 12.80
N ILE A 347 -8.05 20.08 12.47
CA ILE A 347 -6.62 20.37 12.56
C ILE A 347 -6.10 20.26 13.99
N PRO A 348 -6.71 20.88 15.02
CA PRO A 348 -6.27 20.70 16.40
C PRO A 348 -6.25 19.24 16.85
N ARG A 349 -7.31 18.47 16.55
CA ARG A 349 -7.40 17.05 16.95
C ARG A 349 -6.37 16.19 16.24
N ILE A 350 -6.20 16.34 14.92
CA ILE A 350 -5.19 15.59 14.15
C ILE A 350 -3.78 15.97 14.61
N THR A 351 -3.54 17.25 14.96
CA THR A 351 -2.25 17.70 15.50
C THR A 351 -1.96 17.08 16.86
N GLU A 352 -2.95 17.04 17.75
CA GLU A 352 -2.85 16.39 19.06
C GLU A 352 -2.57 14.88 18.92
N GLU A 353 -3.33 14.19 18.08
CA GLU A 353 -3.14 12.75 17.83
C GLU A 353 -1.79 12.46 17.16
N SER A 354 -1.33 13.31 16.25
CA SER A 354 -0.01 13.20 15.63
C SER A 354 1.11 13.42 16.66
N ALA A 355 0.96 14.40 17.56
CA ALA A 355 1.93 14.65 18.61
C ALA A 355 2.04 13.47 19.60
N ILE A 356 0.91 12.80 19.91
CA ILE A 356 0.90 11.57 20.72
C ILE A 356 1.56 10.41 19.97
N SER A 357 1.27 10.29 18.68
CA SER A 357 1.76 9.19 17.83
C SER A 357 3.27 9.27 17.59
N PHE A 358 3.83 10.48 17.54
CA PHE A 358 5.22 10.73 17.20
C PHE A 358 6.02 11.34 18.36
N SER A 359 5.62 11.11 19.62
CA SER A 359 6.31 11.64 20.80
C SER A 359 7.65 10.92 21.06
N GLY A 360 8.61 11.16 20.18
CA GLY A 360 10.02 10.84 20.30
C GLY A 360 10.84 12.09 19.97
N ASP A 361 12.06 12.17 20.49
CA ASP A 361 12.99 13.29 20.29
C ASP A 361 13.50 13.27 18.84
N SER A 362 12.62 13.57 17.88
CA SER A 362 12.98 13.73 16.47
C SER A 362 13.79 15.00 16.35
N VAL A 363 15.11 14.84 16.35
CA VAL A 363 16.05 15.84 15.84
C VAL A 363 15.56 16.20 14.44
N ILE A 364 15.03 17.41 14.29
CA ILE A 364 14.45 17.93 13.05
C ILE A 364 15.52 17.88 11.95
N GLY A 365 15.52 16.80 11.18
CA GLY A 365 16.32 16.63 9.98
C GLY A 365 15.54 17.22 8.81
N TYR A 366 15.84 18.47 8.45
CA TYR A 366 15.22 19.19 7.33
C TYR A 366 15.60 18.64 5.94
N GLU A 367 15.72 17.32 5.77
CA GLU A 367 16.32 16.73 4.57
C GLU A 367 15.29 16.12 3.59
N TYR A 368 14.05 15.81 4.00
CA TYR A 368 13.14 15.00 3.15
C TYR A 368 11.69 15.46 2.94
N GLY A 369 11.22 16.63 3.40
CA GLY A 369 9.89 17.14 3.01
C GLY A 369 9.41 18.40 3.76
N PRO A 370 8.34 19.08 3.31
CA PRO A 370 7.71 20.16 4.06
C PRO A 370 7.00 19.59 5.29
N ALA A 371 7.34 20.11 6.47
CA ALA A 371 6.67 19.74 7.71
C ALA A 371 5.16 20.01 7.64
N PHE A 372 4.38 19.23 8.40
CA PHE A 372 2.99 19.57 8.65
C PHE A 372 2.93 20.87 9.47
N ILE A 373 2.35 21.92 8.90
CA ILE A 373 2.24 23.25 9.54
C ILE A 373 0.75 23.54 9.81
N PRO A 374 0.21 23.09 10.96
CA PRO A 374 -1.21 23.28 11.31
C PRO A 374 -1.69 24.71 11.15
N ARG A 375 -0.86 25.69 11.55
CA ARG A 375 -1.20 27.11 11.52
C ARG A 375 -1.46 27.64 10.11
N GLU A 376 -0.66 27.22 9.14
CA GLU A 376 -0.81 27.65 7.75
C GLU A 376 -2.13 27.12 7.18
N ILE A 377 -2.39 25.83 7.41
CA ILE A 377 -3.61 25.16 6.94
C ILE A 377 -4.84 25.79 7.61
N SER A 378 -4.84 26.01 8.93
CA SER A 378 -5.93 26.68 9.63
C SER A 378 -6.21 28.07 9.05
N GLN A 379 -5.16 28.85 8.74
CA GLN A 379 -5.33 30.17 8.14
C GLN A 379 -5.93 30.11 6.73
N LYS A 380 -5.50 29.13 5.93
CA LYS A 380 -6.06 28.87 4.59
C LYS A 380 -7.54 28.51 4.65
N PHE A 381 -7.92 27.51 5.46
CA PHE A 381 -9.32 27.13 5.62
C PHE A 381 -10.18 28.22 6.25
N ARG A 382 -9.64 29.05 7.16
CA ARG A 382 -10.35 30.24 7.64
C ARG A 382 -10.67 31.21 6.49
N SER A 383 -9.65 31.58 5.72
CA SER A 383 -9.79 32.49 4.57
C SER A 383 -10.75 31.93 3.52
N SER A 384 -10.64 30.65 3.20
CA SER A 384 -11.50 30.00 2.20
C SER A 384 -12.95 29.85 2.72
N GLY A 385 -13.14 29.52 4.00
CA GLY A 385 -14.43 29.52 4.66
C GLY A 385 -15.13 30.89 4.62
N ASP A 386 -14.41 31.97 4.91
CA ASP A 386 -14.93 33.33 4.81
C ASP A 386 -15.35 33.67 3.38
N LYS A 387 -14.54 33.28 2.38
CA LYS A 387 -14.86 33.48 0.95
C LYS A 387 -16.14 32.73 0.55
N PHE A 388 -16.27 31.46 0.93
CA PHE A 388 -17.45 30.66 0.63
C PHE A 388 -18.71 31.23 1.29
N LEU A 389 -18.60 31.69 2.55
CA LEU A 389 -19.71 32.34 3.24
C LEU A 389 -20.15 33.63 2.54
N GLN A 390 -19.20 34.47 2.13
CA GLN A 390 -19.51 35.69 1.35
C GLN A 390 -20.13 35.36 0.00
N GLN A 391 -19.66 34.30 -0.68
CA GLN A 391 -20.25 33.83 -1.93
C GLN A 391 -21.70 33.37 -1.72
N TYR A 392 -21.98 32.61 -0.66
CA TYR A 392 -23.34 32.20 -0.30
C TYR A 392 -24.26 33.40 -0.05
N ILE A 393 -23.79 34.37 0.75
CA ILE A 393 -24.54 35.59 1.06
C ILE A 393 -24.84 36.35 -0.24
N SER A 394 -23.84 36.53 -1.10
CA SER A 394 -24.01 37.19 -2.40
C SER A 394 -25.05 36.49 -3.28
N MET A 395 -25.00 35.17 -3.40
CA MET A 395 -25.99 34.38 -4.16
C MET A 395 -27.41 34.58 -3.61
N LYS A 396 -27.57 34.56 -2.28
CA LYS A 396 -28.87 34.80 -1.63
C LYS A 396 -29.37 36.22 -1.80
N THR A 397 -28.49 37.22 -1.63
CA THR A 397 -28.83 38.63 -1.84
C THR A 397 -29.23 38.90 -3.29
N GLN A 398 -28.54 38.31 -4.27
CA GLN A 398 -28.89 38.40 -5.69
C GLN A 398 -30.27 37.80 -5.97
N ARG A 399 -30.57 36.62 -5.42
CA ARG A 399 -31.89 35.98 -5.54
C ARG A 399 -33.01 36.87 -4.97
N VAL A 400 -32.80 37.43 -3.78
CA VAL A 400 -33.74 38.39 -3.17
C VAL A 400 -33.90 39.64 -4.06
N SER A 401 -32.80 40.18 -4.59
CA SER A 401 -32.83 41.35 -5.48
C SER A 401 -33.61 41.07 -6.79
N LEU A 402 -33.43 39.88 -7.40
CA LEU A 402 -34.17 39.47 -8.59
C LEU A 402 -35.67 39.31 -8.31
N LEU A 403 -36.03 38.68 -7.17
CA LEU A 403 -37.43 38.56 -6.75
C LEU A 403 -38.08 39.93 -6.56
N LEU A 404 -37.38 40.87 -5.91
CA LEU A 404 -37.82 42.25 -5.74
C LEU A 404 -38.00 42.94 -7.11
N LYS A 405 -36.96 42.93 -7.96
CA LYS A 405 -37.00 43.57 -9.29
C LYS A 405 -38.11 43.02 -10.17
N LYS A 406 -38.30 41.70 -10.23
CA LYS A 406 -39.38 41.06 -11.00
C LYS A 406 -40.75 41.55 -10.54
N ARG A 407 -40.98 41.61 -9.22
CA ARG A 407 -42.27 42.03 -8.67
C ARG A 407 -42.51 43.53 -8.74
N PHE A 408 -41.48 44.37 -8.70
CA PHE A 408 -41.64 45.81 -8.97
C PHE A 408 -41.87 46.14 -10.46
N THR A 409 -41.44 45.27 -11.37
CA THR A 409 -41.55 45.52 -12.83
C THR A 409 -42.76 44.85 -13.50
N THR A 410 -43.33 43.79 -12.91
CA THR A 410 -44.41 43.01 -13.54
C THR A 410 -45.81 43.66 -13.45
N PRO A 411 -46.23 44.34 -12.36
CA PRO A 411 -47.52 45.01 -12.31
C PRO A 411 -47.50 46.37 -13.01
N ASN A 412 -48.55 46.69 -13.78
CA ASN A 412 -48.82 48.07 -14.18
C ASN A 412 -49.46 48.80 -12.98
N TRP A 413 -48.61 49.38 -12.13
CA TRP A 413 -48.98 50.06 -10.87
C TRP A 413 -50.01 51.19 -11.05
N VAL A 414 -50.18 51.67 -12.28
CA VAL A 414 -51.15 52.72 -12.64
C VAL A 414 -52.57 52.16 -12.85
N LYS A 415 -52.73 50.86 -13.11
CA LYS A 415 -54.02 50.22 -13.44
C LYS A 415 -54.63 49.36 -12.33
N HIS A 416 -53.87 49.01 -11.29
CA HIS A 416 -54.38 48.19 -10.18
C HIS A 416 -54.86 49.09 -9.02
N LYS A 417 -56.10 48.86 -8.54
CA LYS A 417 -56.56 49.39 -7.24
C LYS A 417 -55.68 48.79 -6.14
N GLU A 418 -55.26 49.64 -5.21
CA GLU A 418 -54.49 49.40 -3.98
C GLU A 418 -54.18 47.92 -3.65
N PRO A 419 -52.90 47.55 -3.46
CA PRO A 419 -52.50 46.16 -3.27
C PRO A 419 -53.16 45.58 -2.00
N ARG A 420 -54.18 44.74 -2.19
CA ARG A 420 -54.89 44.05 -1.10
C ARG A 420 -54.06 42.94 -0.43
N GLU A 421 -52.91 42.59 -0.99
CA GLU A 421 -52.08 41.44 -0.58
C GLU A 421 -50.61 41.81 -0.35
N VAL A 422 -50.34 42.91 0.35
CA VAL A 422 -48.97 43.22 0.82
C VAL A 422 -48.45 42.13 1.78
N HIS A 423 -49.35 41.42 2.48
CA HIS A 423 -49.01 40.33 3.39
C HIS A 423 -48.29 39.17 2.71
N MET A 424 -48.76 38.69 1.54
CA MET A 424 -48.10 37.61 0.81
C MET A 424 -46.65 37.97 0.41
N PHE A 425 -46.37 39.26 0.17
CA PHE A 425 -45.02 39.77 -0.11
C PHE A 425 -44.14 39.75 1.13
N VAL A 426 -44.66 40.26 2.25
CA VAL A 426 -43.97 40.22 3.54
C VAL A 426 -43.70 38.78 3.94
N ASP A 427 -44.65 37.86 3.73
CA ASP A 427 -44.50 36.45 4.06
C ASP A 427 -43.46 35.75 3.17
N LEU A 428 -43.43 35.98 1.85
CA LEU A 428 -42.41 35.43 0.95
C LEU A 428 -41.01 36.00 1.23
N PHE A 429 -40.93 37.30 1.53
CA PHE A 429 -39.68 37.96 1.90
C PHE A 429 -39.19 37.47 3.26
N LEU A 430 -40.08 37.38 4.26
CA LEU A 430 -39.80 36.80 5.57
C LEU A 430 -39.49 35.31 5.47
N GLN A 431 -40.02 34.58 4.49
CA GLN A 431 -39.67 33.18 4.26
C GLN A 431 -38.25 33.06 3.70
N GLU A 432 -37.84 33.86 2.72
CA GLU A 432 -36.46 33.80 2.20
C GLU A 432 -35.45 34.39 3.19
N VAL A 433 -35.76 35.51 3.85
CA VAL A 433 -34.95 36.09 4.93
C VAL A 433 -34.93 35.14 6.13
N GLY A 434 -36.05 34.54 6.49
CA GLY A 434 -36.17 33.53 7.54
C GLY A 434 -35.34 32.29 7.22
N ILE A 435 -35.32 31.81 5.98
CA ILE A 435 -34.43 30.72 5.55
C ILE A 435 -32.95 31.14 5.64
N CYS A 436 -32.60 32.36 5.24
CA CYS A 436 -31.23 32.86 5.36
C CYS A 436 -30.79 32.96 6.83
N ILE A 437 -31.63 33.56 7.68
CA ILE A 437 -31.38 33.75 9.10
C ILE A 437 -31.40 32.40 9.83
N LEU A 438 -32.34 31.49 9.58
CA LEU A 438 -32.39 30.15 10.18
C LEU A 438 -31.19 29.30 9.77
N ASN A 439 -30.75 29.34 8.52
CA ASN A 439 -29.54 28.62 8.10
C ASN A 439 -28.27 29.25 8.70
N GLN A 440 -28.23 30.58 8.88
CA GLN A 440 -27.11 31.27 9.52
C GLN A 440 -27.09 31.08 11.05
N TYR A 441 -28.26 31.01 11.70
CA TYR A 441 -28.42 30.63 13.10
C TYR A 441 -28.18 29.14 13.32
N SER A 442 -28.53 28.26 12.38
CA SER A 442 -28.10 26.85 12.37
C SER A 442 -26.59 26.77 12.25
N LEU A 443 -25.94 27.62 11.43
CA LEU A 443 -24.49 27.75 11.39
C LEU A 443 -23.89 28.09 12.75
N SER A 444 -24.41 29.12 13.43
CA SER A 444 -23.92 29.53 14.76
C SER A 444 -24.27 28.53 15.86
N CYS A 445 -25.46 27.92 15.80
CA CYS A 445 -25.93 26.96 16.81
C CYS A 445 -25.32 25.56 16.61
N GLU A 446 -25.13 25.05 15.40
CA GLU A 446 -24.44 23.76 15.17
C GLU A 446 -22.95 23.88 15.45
N ILE A 447 -22.29 24.99 15.10
CA ILE A 447 -20.89 25.23 15.50
C ILE A 447 -20.78 25.38 17.02
N GLY A 448 -21.74 26.05 17.66
CA GLY A 448 -21.81 26.20 19.12
C GLY A 448 -22.19 24.91 19.87
N LEU A 449 -23.12 24.10 19.35
CA LEU A 449 -23.60 22.86 19.95
C LEU A 449 -22.67 21.66 19.67
N ASN A 450 -22.05 21.54 18.50
CA ASN A 450 -21.01 20.51 18.28
C ASN A 450 -19.78 20.78 19.14
N SER A 451 -19.45 22.05 19.41
CA SER A 451 -18.39 22.38 20.38
C SER A 451 -18.74 21.92 21.80
N TYR A 452 -20.03 21.87 22.17
CA TYR A 452 -20.50 21.41 23.49
C TYR A 452 -20.78 19.90 23.58
N MET A 453 -21.20 19.26 22.49
CA MET A 453 -21.50 17.82 22.45
C MET A 453 -20.25 16.96 22.26
N ILE A 454 -19.20 17.45 21.58
CA ILE A 454 -17.90 16.76 21.44
C ILE A 454 -17.01 16.96 22.70
N LEU A 455 -17.40 17.84 23.63
CA LEU A 455 -16.77 17.97 24.95
C LEU A 455 -17.37 17.01 26.00
N LEU A 456 -18.42 16.26 25.64
CA LEU A 456 -19.13 15.33 26.53
C LEU A 456 -18.98 13.83 26.14
N GLU A 457 -18.19 13.53 25.11
CA GLU A 457 -17.61 12.21 24.80
C GLU A 457 -16.09 12.29 24.89
#